data_AF-A0A7R9HH97-F1
#
_entry.id   AF-A0A7R9HH97-F1
#
_cell.length_a   1.000
_cell.length_b   1.000
_cell.length_c   1.000
_cell.angle_alpha   90.00
_cell.angle_beta   90.00
_cell.angle_gamma   90.00
#
_symmetry.space_group_name_H-M   'P 1'
#
loop_
_entity.id
_entity.type
_entity.pdbx_description
1 polymer ?
#
loop_
_entity_poly.entity_id
_entity_poly.type
_entity_poly.pdbx_seq_one_letter_code
_entity_poly.pdbx_strand_id
1 'polypeptide(L)'
;MDDECRMDPGVVQALFDNGLMGIEIGTEYGGTGSTFFSSILVVEELSKVDPSVSLYVDIHNTLVNALIMKIGTPEQKQRYLPRLAQD
;
A
#
# COMPACT_ATOMS: atom_id res chain seq x y z
N MET A 1 1.95 19.82 -4.90
CA MET A 1 2.35 18.84 -3.87
C MET A 1 3.68 19.26 -3.26
N ASP A 2 4.74 19.38 -4.07
CA ASP A 2 6.07 19.79 -3.59
C ASP A 2 6.10 21.18 -2.93
N ASP A 3 5.61 22.22 -3.61
CA ASP A 3 5.60 23.59 -3.07
C ASP A 3 4.77 23.72 -1.77
N GLU A 4 3.73 22.89 -1.64
CA GLU A 4 2.83 22.88 -0.49
C GLU A 4 3.29 21.88 0.60
N CYS A 5 4.36 21.11 0.35
CA CYS A 5 4.84 20.02 1.21
C CYS A 5 3.73 19.07 1.67
N ARG A 6 2.76 18.76 0.78
CA ARG A 6 1.57 17.97 1.12
C ARG A 6 1.20 17.01 0.00
N MET A 7 0.86 15.78 0.38
CA MET A 7 0.29 14.78 -0.53
C MET A 7 -1.13 15.19 -0.93
N ASP A 8 -1.44 15.16 -2.22
CA ASP A 8 -2.80 15.42 -2.71
C ASP A 8 -3.74 14.26 -2.28
N PRO A 9 -4.86 14.52 -1.58
CA PRO A 9 -5.81 13.49 -1.19
C PRO A 9 -6.37 12.67 -2.36
N GLY A 10 -6.51 13.28 -3.54
CA GLY A 10 -6.98 12.59 -4.75
C GLY A 10 -5.96 11.57 -5.26
N VAL A 11 -4.66 11.86 -5.13
CA VAL A 11 -3.60 10.88 -5.45
C VAL A 11 -3.66 9.72 -4.48
N VAL A 12 -3.78 9.99 -3.18
CA VAL A 12 -3.88 8.93 -2.16
C VAL A 12 -5.08 8.03 -2.44
N GLN A 13 -6.26 8.62 -2.68
CA GLN A 13 -7.46 7.85 -3.00
C GLN A 13 -7.27 6.98 -4.25
N ALA A 14 -6.65 7.52 -5.31
CA ALA A 14 -6.39 6.78 -6.53
C ALA A 14 -5.47 5.56 -6.29
N LEU A 15 -4.50 5.64 -5.36
CA LEU A 15 -3.66 4.50 -5.02
C LEU A 15 -4.46 3.34 -4.41
N PHE A 16 -5.41 3.65 -3.52
CA PHE A 16 -6.32 2.65 -2.94
C PHE A 16 -7.27 2.08 -3.99
N ASP A 17 -7.90 2.94 -4.80
CA ASP A 17 -8.84 2.53 -5.84
C ASP A 17 -8.20 1.59 -6.88
N ASN A 18 -6.89 1.73 -7.12
CA ASN A 18 -6.12 0.88 -8.02
C ASN A 18 -5.44 -0.33 -7.33
N GLY A 19 -5.69 -0.54 -6.04
CA GLY A 19 -5.15 -1.68 -5.29
C GLY A 19 -3.65 -1.61 -4.97
N LEU A 20 -3.03 -0.44 -5.14
CA LEU A 20 -1.58 -0.26 -4.94
C LEU A 20 -1.20 -0.20 -3.45
N MET A 21 -2.18 -0.07 -2.56
CA MET A 21 -1.97 -0.01 -1.10
C MET A 21 -2.13 -1.37 -0.40
N GLY A 22 -2.55 -2.41 -1.13
CA GLY A 22 -2.77 -3.75 -0.58
C GLY A 22 -2.21 -4.83 -1.49
N ILE A 23 -1.00 -4.64 -2.01
CA ILE A 23 -0.45 -5.45 -3.10
C ILE A 23 -0.34 -6.92 -2.68
N GLU A 24 0.32 -7.20 -1.56
CA GLU A 24 0.52 -8.57 -1.07
C GLU A 24 -0.59 -9.05 -0.11
N ILE A 25 -1.48 -8.14 0.31
CA ILE A 25 -2.59 -8.49 1.19
C ILE A 25 -3.50 -9.49 0.46
N GLY A 26 -3.86 -10.58 1.13
CA GLY A 26 -4.73 -11.62 0.58
C GLY A 26 -6.09 -11.07 0.16
N THR A 27 -6.67 -11.66 -0.89
CA THR A 27 -7.98 -11.25 -1.45
C THR A 27 -9.12 -11.35 -0.43
N GLU A 28 -9.01 -12.23 0.56
CA GLU A 28 -9.96 -12.38 1.67
C GLU A 28 -10.00 -11.16 2.60
N TYR A 29 -8.95 -10.34 2.60
CA TYR A 29 -8.89 -9.05 3.26
C TYR A 29 -9.03 -7.91 2.25
N GLY A 30 -9.41 -8.18 1.00
CA GLY A 30 -9.60 -7.16 -0.03
C GLY A 30 -8.32 -6.53 -0.58
N GLY A 31 -7.17 -7.18 -0.39
CA GLY A 31 -5.96 -6.87 -1.15
C GLY A 31 -5.93 -7.59 -2.50
N THR A 32 -4.84 -7.41 -3.25
CA THR A 32 -4.72 -8.01 -4.60
C THR A 32 -4.20 -9.44 -4.59
N GLY A 33 -3.60 -9.89 -3.48
CA GLY A 33 -2.96 -11.21 -3.37
C GLY A 33 -1.74 -11.39 -4.29
N SER A 34 -1.16 -10.28 -4.76
CA SER A 34 0.02 -10.29 -5.65
C SER A 34 1.30 -10.62 -4.89
N THR A 35 2.41 -10.66 -5.61
CA THR A 35 3.71 -11.02 -5.05
C THR A 35 4.49 -9.81 -4.57
N PHE A 36 5.48 -10.01 -3.68
CA PHE A 36 6.46 -8.98 -3.34
C PHE A 36 7.15 -8.37 -4.56
N PHE A 37 7.39 -9.16 -5.61
CA PHE A 37 7.98 -8.65 -6.86
C PHE A 37 7.05 -7.64 -7.55
N SER A 38 5.73 -7.83 -7.45
CA SER A 38 4.75 -6.84 -7.93
C SER A 38 4.85 -5.54 -7.14
N SER A 39 5.09 -5.58 -5.83
CA SER A 39 5.35 -4.39 -5.00
C SER A 39 6.58 -3.63 -5.52
N ILE A 40 7.67 -4.33 -5.85
CA ILE A 40 8.89 -3.73 -6.41
C ILE A 40 8.59 -3.02 -7.74
N LEU A 41 7.87 -3.67 -8.66
CA LEU A 41 7.54 -3.07 -9.96
C LEU A 41 6.67 -1.82 -9.81
N VAL A 42 5.69 -1.84 -8.91
CA VAL A 42 4.84 -0.66 -8.63
C VAL A 42 5.69 0.50 -8.12
N VAL A 43 6.57 0.24 -7.15
CA VAL A 43 7.48 1.24 -6.59
C VAL A 43 8.42 1.78 -7.67
N GLU A 44 8.98 0.91 -8.53
CA GLU A 44 9.85 1.33 -9.63
C GLU A 44 9.13 2.28 -10.61
N GLU A 45 7.92 1.93 -11.04
CA GLU A 45 7.15 2.75 -11.99
C GLU A 45 6.71 4.09 -11.39
N LEU A 46 6.23 4.10 -10.14
CA LEU A 46 5.85 5.35 -9.47
C LEU A 46 7.06 6.28 -9.26
N SER A 47 8.22 5.71 -8.94
CA SER A 47 9.46 6.48 -8.72
C SER A 47 9.92 7.26 -9.95
N LYS A 48 9.54 6.84 -11.17
CA LYS A 48 9.87 7.56 -12.41
C LYS A 48 9.14 8.90 -12.52
N VAL A 49 8.02 9.05 -11.82
CA VAL A 49 7.15 10.23 -11.89
C VAL A 49 7.26 11.05 -10.61
N ASP A 50 7.06 10.42 -9.45
CA ASP A 50 7.09 11.07 -8.15
C ASP A 50 7.66 10.13 -7.07
N PRO A 51 8.92 10.34 -6.64
CA PRO A 51 9.55 9.54 -5.60
C PRO A 51 8.85 9.62 -4.23
N SER A 52 8.17 10.72 -3.91
CA SER A 52 7.47 10.89 -2.62
C SER A 52 6.23 10.01 -2.57
N VAL A 53 5.48 9.93 -3.68
CA VAL A 53 4.33 9.02 -3.82
C VAL A 53 4.81 7.57 -3.77
N SER A 54 5.88 7.25 -4.49
CA SER A 54 6.48 5.92 -4.47
C SER A 54 6.89 5.47 -3.07
N LEU A 55 7.58 6.32 -2.31
CA LEU A 55 8.01 6.00 -0.94
C LEU A 55 6.81 5.79 0.00
N TYR A 56 5.73 6.54 -0.20
CA TYR A 56 4.49 6.35 0.55
C TYR A 56 3.89 4.95 0.32
N VAL A 57 3.82 4.52 -0.95
CA VAL A 57 3.34 3.18 -1.33
C VAL A 57 4.28 2.08 -0.83
N ASP A 58 5.60 2.28 -0.94
CA ASP A 58 6.61 1.32 -0.48
C ASP A 58 6.48 1.06 1.02
N ILE A 59 6.59 2.10 1.86
CA ILE A 59 6.55 1.94 3.33
C ILE A 59 5.23 1.29 3.76
N HIS A 60 4.11 1.69 3.16
CA HIS A 60 2.81 1.11 3.49
C HIS A 60 2.79 -0.41 3.22
N ASN A 61 3.27 -0.86 2.06
CA ASN A 61 3.26 -2.28 1.71
C ASN A 61 4.39 -3.08 2.40
N THR A 62 5.63 -2.62 2.31
CA THR A 62 6.82 -3.41 2.67
C THR A 62 7.17 -3.32 4.15
N LEU A 63 6.66 -2.32 4.86
CA LEU A 63 6.81 -2.20 6.32
C LEU A 63 5.49 -2.45 7.04
N VAL A 64 4.46 -1.62 6.81
CA VAL A 64 3.23 -1.66 7.64
C VAL A 64 2.43 -2.94 7.38
N ASN A 65 2.05 -3.19 6.12
CA ASN A 65 1.28 -4.38 5.75
C ASN A 65 2.06 -5.65 6.07
N ALA A 66 3.35 -5.68 5.68
CA ALA A 66 4.23 -6.81 5.93
C ALA A 66 4.32 -7.17 7.43
N LEU A 67 4.40 -6.17 8.32
CA LEU A 67 4.39 -6.41 9.77
C LEU A 67 3.06 -7.04 10.23
N ILE A 68 1.91 -6.47 9.88
CA ILE A 68 0.61 -7.03 10.29
C ILE A 68 0.42 -8.44 9.73
N MET A 69 0.79 -8.68 8.48
CA MET A 69 0.70 -10.02 7.87
C MET A 69 1.64 -11.03 8.55
N LYS A 70 2.86 -10.63 8.90
CA LYS A 70 3.87 -11.55 9.44
C LYS A 70 3.66 -11.86 10.92
N ILE A 71 3.35 -10.85 11.73
CA ILE A 71 3.36 -10.97 13.20
C ILE A 71 2.00 -10.68 13.86
N GLY A 72 1.00 -10.22 13.11
CA GLY A 72 -0.33 -9.94 13.66
C GLY A 72 -1.06 -11.21 14.14
N THR A 73 -1.82 -11.09 15.23
CA THR A 73 -2.76 -12.15 15.63
C THR A 73 -3.91 -12.28 14.61
N PRO A 74 -4.65 -13.40 14.60
CA PRO A 74 -5.82 -13.54 13.72
C PRO A 74 -6.81 -12.37 13.83
N GLU A 75 -7.07 -11.89 15.04
CA GLU A 75 -7.98 -10.76 15.29
C GLU A 75 -7.42 -9.44 14.76
N GLN A 76 -6.11 -9.22 14.90
CA GLN A 76 -5.44 -8.04 14.34
C GLN A 76 -5.47 -8.06 12.81
N LYS A 77 -5.20 -9.22 12.20
CA LYS A 77 -5.26 -9.38 10.74
C LYS A 77 -6.66 -9.10 10.20
N GLN A 78 -7.67 -9.71 10.80
CA GLN A 78 -9.07 -9.52 10.41
C GLN A 78 -9.52 -8.05 10.55
N ARG A 79 -8.99 -7.34 11.55
CA ARG A 79 -9.36 -5.94 11.80
C ARG A 79 -8.60 -4.95 10.91
N TYR A 80 -7.31 -5.15 10.69
CA TYR A 80 -6.44 -4.13 10.11
C TYR A 80 -6.13 -4.36 8.63
N LEU A 81 -5.98 -5.60 8.16
CA LEU A 81 -5.67 -5.84 6.75
C LEU A 81 -6.73 -5.30 5.78
N PRO A 82 -8.04 -5.43 6.05
CA PRO A 82 -9.07 -4.83 5.17
C PRO A 82 -8.97 -3.33 5.06
N ARG A 83 -8.65 -2.67 6.18
CA ARG A 83 -8.50 -1.22 6.25
C ARG A 83 -7.25 -0.77 5.51
N LEU A 84 -6.11 -1.40 5.81
CA LEU A 84 -4.86 -1.13 5.12
C LEU A 84 -4.92 -1.34 3.60
N ALA A 85 -5.85 -2.18 3.11
CA ALA A 85 -6.07 -2.36 1.68
C ALA A 85 -7.04 -1.33 1.05
N GLN A 86 -7.88 -0.64 1.83
CA GLN A 86 -9.04 0.10 1.31
C GLN A 86 -9.27 1.52 1.89
N ASP A 87 -8.72 1.87 3.08
CA ASP A 87 -8.91 3.16 3.77
C ASP A 87 -7.70 3.69 4.57
#